data_AF-A0A1I3WZ27-F1
#
_entry.id   AF-A0A1I3WZ27-F1
#
_cell.length_a   1.000
_cell.length_b   1.000
_cell.length_c   1.000
_cell.angle_alpha   90.00
_cell.angle_beta   90.00
_cell.angle_gamma   90.00
#
_symmetry.space_group_name_H-M   'P 1'
#
loop_
_entity.id
_entity.type
_entity.pdbx_description
1 polymer ?
#
loop_
_entity_poly.entity_id
_entity_poly.type
_entity_poly.pdbx_seq_one_letter_code
_entity_poly.pdbx_strand_id
1 'polypeptide(L)' 'MKLYGLTPAETRLLVLVAQGMTVVNAAHALGVSAATVKTHMQHLFAKTGARRQVDIVKLVMSALPKR' A
#
# COMPACT_ATOMS: atom_id res chain seq x y z
N MET A 1 7.04 -11.32 5.47
CA MET A 1 7.13 -10.70 4.14
C MET A 1 7.82 -9.33 4.24
N LYS A 2 9.16 -9.31 4.46
CA LYS A 2 9.96 -8.07 4.44
C LYS A 2 10.37 -7.78 2.99
N LEU A 3 9.42 -7.49 2.12
CA LEU A 3 9.70 -7.44 0.68
C LEU A 3 10.31 -6.13 0.17
N TYR A 4 10.19 -5.00 0.90
CA TYR A 4 10.69 -3.70 0.40
C TYR A 4 11.16 -2.73 1.52
N GLY A 5 11.55 -3.24 2.70
CA GLY A 5 11.90 -2.36 3.82
C GLY A 5 10.75 -1.43 4.25
N LEU A 6 9.51 -1.92 4.10
CA LEU A 6 8.31 -1.17 4.46
C LEU A 6 8.22 -1.01 5.99
N THR A 7 7.79 0.16 6.41
CA THR A 7 7.43 0.40 7.82
C THR A 7 6.12 -0.33 8.15
N PRO A 8 5.78 -0.53 9.44
CA PRO A 8 4.50 -1.10 9.82
C PRO A 8 3.30 -0.31 9.28
N ALA A 9 3.39 1.02 9.23
CA ALA A 9 2.34 1.88 8.68
C ALA A 9 2.18 1.69 7.16
N GLU A 10 3.29 1.67 6.42
CA GLU A 10 3.30 1.39 4.98
C GLU A 10 2.78 -0.01 4.66
N THR A 11 3.11 -1.01 5.48
CA THR A 11 2.61 -2.39 5.32
C THR A 11 1.10 -2.45 5.52
N ARG A 12 0.57 -1.77 6.54
CA ARG A 12 -0.89 -1.70 6.74
C ARG A 12 -1.57 -1.03 5.55
N LEU A 13 -1.02 0.07 5.05
CA LEU A 13 -1.55 0.75 3.87
C LEU A 13 -1.49 -0.14 2.62
N LEU A 14 -0.39 -0.86 2.42
CA LEU A 14 -0.21 -1.80 1.30
C LEU A 14 -1.37 -2.79 1.24
N VAL A 15 -1.73 -3.40 2.38
CA VAL A 15 -2.78 -4.42 2.47
C VAL A 15 -4.14 -3.84 2.11
N LEU A 16 -4.49 -2.65 2.62
CA LEU A 16 -5.76 -1.99 2.31
C LEU A 16 -5.85 -1.62 0.83
N VAL A 17 -4.75 -1.10 0.27
CA VAL A 17 -4.65 -0.77 -1.16
C VAL A 17 -4.74 -2.01 -2.04
N ALA A 18 -4.11 -3.12 -1.63
CA ALA A 18 -4.19 -4.41 -2.32
C ALA A 18 -5.61 -4.99 -2.35
N GLN A 19 -6.44 -4.66 -1.36
CA GLN A 19 -7.87 -4.98 -1.32
C GLN A 19 -8.74 -4.04 -2.18
N GLY A 20 -8.13 -3.08 -2.88
CA GLY A 20 -8.84 -2.14 -3.75
C GLY A 20 -9.41 -0.93 -3.01
N MET A 21 -9.01 -0.67 -1.76
CA MET A 21 -9.49 0.52 -1.06
C MET A 21 -8.98 1.82 -1.70
N THR A 22 -9.83 2.84 -1.71
CA THR A 22 -9.44 4.20 -2.06
C THR A 22 -8.62 4.84 -0.94
N VAL A 23 -7.89 5.92 -1.26
CA VAL A 23 -7.11 6.70 -0.28
C VAL A 23 -7.97 7.17 0.89
N VAL A 24 -9.23 7.57 0.62
CA VAL A 24 -10.16 8.05 1.65
C VAL A 24 -10.60 6.92 2.58
N ASN A 25 -10.94 5.75 2.02
CA ASN A 25 -11.34 4.60 2.82
C ASN A 25 -10.17 4.04 3.63
N ALA A 26 -8.96 4.02 3.05
CA ALA A 26 -7.76 3.66 3.77
C ALA A 26 -7.44 4.64 4.90
N ALA A 27 -7.64 5.94 4.70
CA ALA A 27 -7.46 6.96 5.74
C ALA A 27 -8.41 6.72 6.92
N HIS A 28 -9.68 6.46 6.63
CA HIS A 28 -10.67 6.12 7.64
C HIS A 28 -10.33 4.82 8.38
N ALA A 29 -9.95 3.76 7.66
CA ALA A 29 -9.57 2.47 8.25
C ALA A 29 -8.31 2.54 9.12
N LEU A 30 -7.37 3.44 8.80
CA LEU A 30 -6.14 3.64 9.55
C LEU A 30 -6.27 4.69 10.66
N GLY A 31 -7.39 5.42 10.73
CA GLY A 31 -7.59 6.51 11.68
C GLY A 31 -6.65 7.71 11.46
N VAL A 32 -6.25 7.96 10.21
CA VAL A 32 -5.31 9.04 9.85
C VAL A 32 -5.91 9.96 8.78
N SER A 33 -5.28 11.11 8.54
CA SER A 33 -5.72 12.01 7.48
C SER A 33 -5.44 11.44 6.07
N ALA A 34 -6.23 11.86 5.08
CA ALA A 34 -5.97 11.52 3.68
C ALA A 34 -4.59 12.03 3.20
N ALA A 35 -4.10 13.14 3.76
CA ALA A 35 -2.76 13.65 3.47
C ALA A 35 -1.67 12.68 3.97
N THR A 36 -1.83 12.15 5.19
CA THR A 36 -0.93 11.14 5.76
C THR A 36 -0.90 9.88 4.89
N VAL A 37 -2.06 9.42 4.41
CA VAL A 37 -2.13 8.27 3.48
C VAL A 37 -1.41 8.57 2.17
N LYS A 38 -1.58 9.78 1.60
CA LYS A 38 -0.86 10.18 0.38
C LYS A 38 0.66 10.15 0.58
N THR A 39 1.16 10.65 1.71
CA THR A 39 2.60 10.58 2.05
C THR A 39 3.07 9.13 2.15
N HIS A 40 2.32 8.28 2.86
CA HIS A 40 2.66 6.86 2.92
C HIS A 40 2.62 6.19 1.54
N MET A 41 1.68 6.54 0.66
CA MET A 41 1.66 6.05 -0.73
C MET A 41 2.89 6.49 -1.53
N GLN A 42 3.34 7.74 -1.38
CA GLN A 42 4.56 8.21 -2.04
C GLN A 42 5.79 7.41 -1.61
N HIS A 43 5.95 7.19 -0.31
CA HIS A 43 7.04 6.36 0.21
C HIS A 43 6.92 4.91 -0.28
N LEU A 44 5.71 4.39 -0.32
CA LEU A 44 5.45 3.04 -0.77
C LEU A 44 5.78 2.88 -2.27
N PHE A 45 5.43 3.85 -3.11
CA PHE A 45 5.87 3.89 -4.51
C PHE A 45 7.38 3.95 -4.65
N ALA A 46 8.05 4.82 -3.88
CA ALA A 46 9.51 4.91 -3.91
C ALA A 46 10.20 3.60 -3.51
N LYS A 47 9.66 2.89 -2.51
CA LYS A 47 10.23 1.63 -2.02
C LYS A 47 9.90 0.41 -2.87
N THR A 48 8.71 0.38 -3.47
CA THR A 48 8.25 -0.76 -4.28
C THR A 48 8.57 -0.61 -5.77
N GLY A 49 8.95 0.58 -6.22
CA GLY A 49 9.13 0.92 -7.63
C GLY A 49 7.82 1.04 -8.41
N ALA A 50 6.67 0.91 -7.75
CA ALA A 50 5.36 1.05 -8.37
C ALA A 50 5.10 2.51 -8.79
N ARG A 51 4.45 2.70 -9.94
CA ARG A 51 4.09 4.04 -10.45
C ARG A 51 2.63 4.36 -10.24
N ARG A 52 1.78 3.35 -10.14
CA ARG A 52 0.33 3.47 -9.96
C ARG A 52 -0.15 2.53 -8.86
N GLN A 53 -1.31 2.85 -8.29
CA GLN A 53 -1.96 2.01 -7.29
C GLN A 53 -2.17 0.57 -7.82
N VAL A 54 -2.55 0.43 -9.09
CA VAL A 54 -2.72 -0.88 -9.74
C VAL A 54 -1.42 -1.69 -9.80
N ASP A 55 -0.25 -1.04 -9.84
CA ASP A 55 1.04 -1.74 -9.86
C ASP A 55 1.33 -2.34 -8.47
N ILE A 56 0.95 -1.64 -7.39
CA ILE A 56 1.02 -2.17 -6.02
C ILE A 56 0.13 -3.41 -5.88
N VAL A 57 -1.11 -3.33 -6.37
CA VAL A 57 -2.05 -4.46 -6.32
C VAL A 57 -1.45 -5.66 -7.06
N LYS A 58 -0.94 -5.46 -8.28
CA LYS A 58 -0.28 -6.52 -9.06
C LYS A 58 0.91 -7.13 -8.34
N LEU A 59 1.76 -6.29 -7.73
CA LEU A 59 2.95 -6.71 -7.00
C LEU A 59 2.58 -7.58 -5.79
N VAL A 60 1.57 -7.18 -5.01
CA VAL A 60 1.07 -8.00 -3.90
C VAL A 60 0.46 -9.31 -4.41
N MET A 61 -0.35 -9.27 -5.46
CA MET A 61 -0.94 -10.47 -6.07
C MET A 61 0.10 -11.43 -6.66
N SER A 62 1.23 -10.93 -7.17
CA SER A 62 2.35 -11.75 -7.65
C SER A 62 3.19 -12.35 -6.53
N ALA A 63 3.21 -11.69 -5.36
CA ALA A 63 3.98 -12.12 -4.21
C ALA A 63 3.19 -13.04 -3.26
N LEU A 64 1.87 -13.10 -3.42
CA LEU A 64 1.02 -14.14 -2.85
C LEU A 64 1.16 -15.40 -3.71
N PRO A 65 1.50 -16.58 -3.15
CA PRO A 65 1.52 -17.81 -3.92
C PRO A 65 0.12 -18.04 -4.51
N LYS A 66 0.06 -18.23 -5.83
CA LYS A 66 -1.15 -18.71 -6.50
C LYS A 66 -1.52 -20.03 -5.81
N ARG A 67 -2.66 -20.04 -5.11
CA ARG A 67 -3.27 -21.28 -4.61
C ARG A 67 -3.57 -22.21 -5.78
#